data_AF-A0A2P7ZY80-F1
#
_entry.id   AF-A0A2P7ZY80-F1
#
_cell.length_a   1.000
_cell.length_b   1.000
_cell.length_c   1.000
_cell.angle_alpha   90.00
_cell.angle_beta   90.00
_cell.angle_gamma   90.00
#
_symmetry.space_group_name_H-M   'P 1'
#
loop_
_entity.id
_entity.type
_entity.pdbx_description
1 polymer ?
#
loop_
_entity_poly.entity_id
_entity_poly.type
_entity_poly.pdbx_seq_one_letter_code
_entity_poly.pdbx_strand_id
1 'polypeptide(L)'
;MAEPRMRVRQKGQQFPTQDIEALLLSFHPSATVLPSTASVMDEILTDFIIETCHIAALSASYSRRQKIKVDDFKWVLRRDGKKLGRVAEIFAKQRELTESRRAFQFDEMGATGGKRGLGELAGEEEGEEGGKKKRGRKKKRVE
;
A
#
# COMPACT_ATOMS: atom_id res chain seq x y z
N MET A 1 -19.40 -5.21 19.64
CA MET A 1 -18.32 -6.15 19.28
C MET A 1 -18.89 -7.10 18.25
N ALA A 2 -18.57 -6.91 16.96
CA ALA A 2 -19.00 -7.88 15.94
C ALA A 2 -18.11 -9.12 16.09
N GLU A 3 -18.72 -10.30 16.23
CA GLU A 3 -18.01 -11.57 16.37
C GLU A 3 -17.04 -11.82 15.19
N PRO A 4 -15.96 -12.60 15.38
CA PRO A 4 -15.10 -13.05 14.29
C PRO A 4 -15.92 -13.95 13.35
N ARG A 5 -16.52 -13.33 12.34
CA ARG A 5 -17.34 -14.05 11.37
C ARG A 5 -16.40 -14.70 10.36
N MET A 6 -16.47 -16.01 10.22
CA MET A 6 -15.71 -16.75 9.20
C MET A 6 -16.06 -16.20 7.82
N ARG A 7 -15.06 -15.74 7.08
CA ARG A 7 -15.23 -15.08 5.78
C ARG A 7 -14.87 -16.02 4.65
N VAL A 8 -15.51 -15.82 3.50
CA VAL A 8 -15.37 -16.70 2.34
C VAL A 8 -13.92 -16.67 1.87
N ARG A 9 -13.28 -17.83 1.88
CA ARG A 9 -11.93 -18.05 1.38
C ARG A 9 -11.99 -18.36 -0.12
N GLN A 10 -11.08 -17.78 -0.89
CA GLN A 10 -10.82 -18.32 -2.21
C GLN A 10 -10.19 -19.70 -2.07
N LYS A 11 -10.67 -20.66 -2.87
CA LYS A 11 -10.16 -22.03 -2.84
C LYS A 11 -8.90 -22.12 -3.70
N GLY A 12 -7.93 -22.90 -3.23
CA GLY A 12 -6.67 -23.13 -3.92
C GLY A 12 -5.57 -22.16 -3.50
N GLN A 13 -4.39 -22.39 -4.08
CA GLN A 13 -3.16 -21.65 -3.79
C GLN A 13 -3.33 -20.16 -4.13
N GLN A 14 -3.04 -19.27 -3.17
CA GLN A 14 -3.14 -17.82 -3.36
C GLN A 14 -1.80 -17.19 -3.76
N PHE A 15 -0.70 -17.61 -3.12
CA PHE A 15 0.64 -17.12 -3.42
C PHE A 15 1.48 -18.16 -4.19
N PRO A 16 2.46 -17.74 -5.01
CA PRO A 16 3.40 -18.67 -5.63
C PRO A 16 4.12 -19.52 -4.56
N THR A 17 4.19 -20.83 -4.76
CA THR A 17 4.80 -21.75 -3.79
C THR A 17 6.27 -21.40 -3.50
N GLN A 18 7.01 -20.96 -4.53
CA GLN A 18 8.40 -20.53 -4.41
C GLN A 18 8.59 -19.38 -3.40
N ASP A 19 7.67 -18.43 -3.37
CA ASP A 19 7.74 -17.28 -2.46
C ASP A 19 7.45 -17.70 -1.01
N ILE A 20 6.51 -18.64 -0.82
CA ILE A 20 6.20 -19.21 0.50
C ILE A 20 7.38 -20.03 1.02
N GLU A 21 7.99 -20.85 0.17
CA GLU A 21 9.17 -21.64 0.53
C GLU A 21 10.35 -20.74 0.89
N ALA A 22 10.62 -19.70 0.10
CA ALA A 22 11.65 -18.72 0.40
C ALA A 22 11.39 -17.99 1.72
N LEU A 23 10.14 -17.61 1.98
CA LEU A 23 9.73 -17.00 3.26
C LEU A 23 10.02 -17.95 4.43
N LEU A 24 9.61 -19.22 4.33
CA LEU A 24 9.83 -20.22 5.37
C LEU A 24 11.32 -20.42 5.65
N LEU A 25 12.11 -20.66 4.60
CA LEU A 25 13.56 -20.86 4.71
C LEU A 25 14.29 -19.65 5.31
N SER A 26 13.77 -18.43 5.11
CA SER A 26 14.36 -17.23 5.71
C SER A 26 14.26 -17.17 7.24
N PHE A 27 13.30 -17.91 7.83
CA PHE A 27 13.06 -17.95 9.27
C PHE A 27 13.47 -19.27 9.93
N HIS A 28 13.79 -20.31 9.16
CA HIS A 28 14.12 -21.62 9.70
C HIS A 28 15.41 -22.21 9.09
N PRO A 29 16.26 -22.89 9.89
CA PRO A 29 17.53 -23.48 9.44
C PRO A 29 17.38 -24.83 8.73
N SER A 30 16.20 -25.17 8.20
CA SER A 30 15.98 -26.46 7.52
C SER A 30 16.27 -26.29 6.03
N ALA A 31 16.79 -27.34 5.40
CA ALA A 31 17.20 -27.33 4.00
C ALA A 31 16.02 -27.41 3.02
N THR A 32 14.86 -27.90 3.49
CA THR A 32 13.67 -28.12 2.66
C THR A 32 12.39 -27.78 3.40
N VAL A 33 11.34 -27.50 2.63
CA VAL A 33 9.99 -27.21 3.12
C VAL A 33 9.07 -28.35 2.68
N LEU A 34 8.26 -28.88 3.60
CA LEU A 34 7.27 -29.89 3.23
C LEU A 34 6.11 -29.21 2.48
N PRO A 35 5.56 -29.84 1.41
CA PRO A 35 4.45 -29.27 0.65
C PRO A 35 3.23 -28.94 1.52
N SER A 36 2.91 -29.78 2.51
CA SER A 36 1.84 -29.54 3.47
C SER A 36 2.07 -28.29 4.32
N THR A 37 3.33 -27.99 4.67
CA THR A 37 3.69 -26.79 5.43
C THR A 37 3.54 -25.54 4.58
N ALA A 38 3.94 -25.60 3.30
CA ALA A 38 3.75 -24.51 2.36
C ALA A 38 2.25 -24.20 2.14
N SER A 39 1.41 -25.23 1.97
CA SER A 39 -0.04 -25.04 1.83
C SER A 39 -0.69 -24.45 3.08
N VAL A 40 -0.33 -24.94 4.28
CA VAL A 40 -0.86 -24.38 5.54
C VAL A 40 -0.39 -22.94 5.74
N MET A 41 0.85 -22.62 5.37
CA MET A 41 1.35 -21.25 5.42
C MET A 41 0.57 -20.33 4.47
N ASP A 42 0.26 -20.76 3.25
CA ASP A 42 -0.59 -20.01 2.31
C ASP A 42 -1.97 -19.69 2.92
N GLU A 43 -2.60 -20.68 3.56
CA GLU A 43 -3.89 -20.51 4.23
C GLU A 43 -3.81 -19.50 5.39
N ILE A 44 -2.78 -19.62 6.25
CA ILE A 44 -2.57 -18.72 7.39
C ILE A 44 -2.31 -17.28 6.92
N LEU A 45 -1.46 -17.11 5.90
CA LEU A 45 -1.15 -15.79 5.35
C LEU A 45 -2.37 -15.14 4.72
N THR A 46 -3.15 -15.92 3.96
CA THR A 46 -4.40 -15.46 3.35
C THR A 46 -5.38 -15.00 4.42
N ASP A 47 -5.57 -15.77 5.49
CA ASP A 47 -6.43 -15.39 6.61
C ASP A 47 -5.97 -14.11 7.29
N PHE A 48 -4.68 -14.03 7.60
CA PHE A 48 -4.10 -12.86 8.25
C PHE A 48 -4.36 -11.59 7.43
N ILE A 49 -4.18 -11.65 6.11
CA ILE A 49 -4.41 -10.50 5.22
C ILE A 49 -5.91 -10.13 5.17
N ILE A 50 -6.79 -11.12 4.98
CA ILE A 50 -8.24 -10.89 4.90
C ILE A 50 -8.76 -10.27 6.20
N GLU A 51 -8.40 -10.84 7.35
CA GLU A 51 -8.82 -10.34 8.66
C GLU A 51 -8.31 -8.92 8.91
N THR A 52 -7.04 -8.65 8.62
CA THR A 52 -6.43 -7.33 8.76
C THR A 52 -7.15 -6.29 7.89
N CYS A 53 -7.40 -6.60 6.61
CA CYS A 53 -8.13 -5.73 5.69
C CYS A 53 -9.55 -5.43 6.16
N HIS A 54 -10.21 -6.38 6.79
CA HIS A 54 -11.56 -6.16 7.30
C HIS A 54 -11.60 -5.33 8.57
N ILE A 55 -10.64 -5.48 9.48
CA ILE A 55 -10.51 -4.60 10.63
C ILE A 55 -10.18 -3.17 10.16
N ALA A 56 -9.32 -3.03 9.13
CA ALA A 56 -9.01 -1.74 8.53
C ALA A 56 -10.25 -1.12 7.85
N ALA A 57 -11.05 -1.92 7.15
CA ALA A 57 -12.31 -1.47 6.55
C ALA A 57 -13.33 -1.01 7.62
N LEU A 58 -13.40 -1.71 8.76
CA LEU A 58 -14.21 -1.26 9.89
C LEU A 58 -13.72 0.07 10.45
N SER A 59 -12.40 0.25 10.62
CA SER A 59 -11.80 1.54 11.02
C SER A 59 -12.17 2.67 10.05
N ALA A 60 -12.07 2.43 8.74
CA ALA A 60 -12.46 3.39 7.71
C ALA A 60 -13.96 3.74 7.78
N SER A 61 -14.80 2.72 7.98
CA SER A 61 -16.26 2.88 8.12
C SER A 61 -16.64 3.70 9.35
N TYR A 62 -15.95 3.54 10.49
CA TYR A 62 -16.14 4.40 11.66
C TYR A 62 -15.85 5.88 11.36
N SER A 63 -14.93 6.15 10.44
CA SER A 63 -14.63 7.49 9.92
C SER A 63 -15.56 7.93 8.78
N ARG A 64 -16.64 7.18 8.51
CA ARG A 64 -17.58 7.39 7.38
C ARG A 64 -16.90 7.39 6.00
N ARG A 65 -15.76 6.71 5.87
CA ARG A 65 -15.02 6.57 4.61
C ARG A 65 -15.30 5.20 4.00
N GLN A 66 -15.54 5.18 2.69
CA GLN A 66 -15.63 3.95 1.90
C GLN A 66 -14.24 3.44 1.49
N LYS A 67 -13.28 4.36 1.32
CA LYS A 67 -11.90 4.04 0.92
C LYS A 67 -11.02 3.84 2.14
N ILE A 68 -10.27 2.75 2.12
CA ILE A 68 -9.27 2.40 3.13
C ILE A 68 -8.00 3.21 2.87
N LYS A 69 -7.43 3.79 3.92
CA LYS A 69 -6.15 4.49 3.89
C LYS A 69 -5.08 3.70 4.65
N VAL A 70 -3.82 4.07 4.44
CA VAL A 70 -2.67 3.47 5.15
C VAL A 70 -2.82 3.60 6.67
N ASP A 71 -3.37 4.72 7.15
CA ASP A 71 -3.54 4.95 8.59
C ASP A 71 -4.55 3.99 9.24
N ASP A 72 -5.50 3.44 8.47
CA ASP A 72 -6.40 2.40 8.97
C ASP A 72 -5.61 1.12 9.32
N PHE A 73 -4.57 0.77 8.54
CA PHE A 73 -3.67 -0.34 8.85
C PHE A 73 -2.76 -0.05 10.06
N LYS A 74 -2.26 1.19 10.20
CA LYS A 74 -1.53 1.59 11.41
C LYS A 74 -2.41 1.45 12.66
N TRP A 75 -3.69 1.80 12.55
CA TRP A 75 -4.66 1.61 13.63
C TRP A 75 -4.89 0.14 13.95
N VAL A 76 -5.00 -0.74 12.94
CA VAL A 76 -5.14 -2.19 13.16
C VAL A 76 -3.92 -2.74 13.93
N LEU A 77 -2.72 -2.30 13.55
CA LEU A 77 -1.44 -2.77 14.12
C LEU A 77 -1.05 -2.10 15.44
N ARG A 78 -1.87 -1.19 15.99
CA ARG A 78 -1.53 -0.39 17.20
C ARG A 78 -1.18 -1.20 18.45
N ARG A 79 -1.63 -2.45 18.52
CA ARG A 79 -1.35 -3.36 19.66
C ARG A 79 -0.03 -4.11 19.51
N ASP A 80 0.54 -4.16 18.31
CA ASP A 80 1.81 -4.80 18.01
C ASP A 80 2.84 -3.74 17.62
N GLY A 81 3.56 -3.23 18.62
CA GLY A 81 4.56 -2.18 18.42
C GLY A 81 5.69 -2.58 17.47
N LYS A 82 6.02 -3.88 17.37
CA LYS A 82 7.08 -4.37 16.47
C LYS A 82 6.63 -4.33 15.01
N LYS A 83 5.40 -4.73 14.72
CA LYS A 83 4.84 -4.61 13.35
C LYS A 83 4.61 -3.16 12.97
N LEU A 84 4.10 -2.34 13.89
CA LEU A 84 3.88 -0.92 13.65
C LEU A 84 5.20 -0.17 13.38
N GLY A 85 6.25 -0.47 14.16
CA GLY A 85 7.60 0.08 13.94
C GLY A 85 8.15 -0.29 12.56
N ARG A 86 8.06 -1.57 12.17
CA ARG A 86 8.46 -2.01 10.82
C ARG A 86 7.71 -1.28 9.71
N VAL A 87 6.41 -1.06 9.85
CA VAL A 87 5.63 -0.30 8.87
C VAL A 87 6.15 1.14 8.78
N ALA A 88 6.41 1.80 9.90
CA ALA A 88 6.96 3.16 9.92
C ALA A 88 8.34 3.24 9.25
N GLU A 89 9.23 2.27 9.52
CA GLU A 89 10.55 2.17 8.88
C GLU A 89 10.47 2.00 7.36
N ILE A 90 9.55 1.15 6.88
CA ILE A 90 9.35 0.94 5.44
C ILE A 90 8.91 2.24 4.76
N PHE A 91 7.98 2.99 5.37
CA PHE A 91 7.55 4.28 4.82
C PHE A 91 8.66 5.34 4.83
N ALA A 92 9.49 5.37 5.88
CA ALA A 92 10.63 6.27 5.94
C ALA A 92 11.65 5.97 4.82
N LYS A 93 11.97 4.68 4.61
CA LYS A 93 12.87 4.25 3.53
C LYS A 93 12.29 4.52 2.13
N GLN A 94 10.98 4.33 1.94
CA GLN A 94 10.33 4.66 0.68
C GLN A 94 10.49 6.15 0.36
N ARG A 95 10.29 7.02 1.37
CA ARG A 95 10.48 8.46 1.24
C ARG A 95 11.92 8.83 0.89
N GLU A 96 12.89 8.26 1.61
CA GLU A 96 14.32 8.47 1.34
C GLU A 96 14.70 8.05 -0.08
N LEU A 97 14.18 6.91 -0.56
CA LEU A 97 14.39 6.44 -1.94
C LEU A 97 13.77 7.39 -2.97
N THR A 98 12.57 7.92 -2.72
CA THR A 98 11.94 8.88 -3.63
C THR A 98 12.70 10.21 -3.68
N GLU A 99 13.15 10.71 -2.53
CA GLU A 99 13.98 11.92 -2.44
C GLU A 99 15.33 11.72 -3.15
N SER A 100 15.97 10.56 -2.95
CA SER A 100 17.24 10.21 -3.60
C SER A 100 17.11 10.11 -5.12
N ARG A 101 16.03 9.48 -5.61
CA ARG A 101 15.74 9.42 -7.06
C ARG A 101 15.51 10.80 -7.66
N ARG A 102 14.84 11.68 -6.92
CA ARG A 102 14.60 13.06 -7.34
C ARG A 102 15.91 13.86 -7.39
N ALA A 103 16.75 13.73 -6.37
CA ALA A 103 18.06 14.39 -6.33
C ALA A 103 18.96 13.94 -7.50
N PHE A 104 18.96 12.65 -7.84
CA PHE A 104 19.71 12.11 -8.99
C PHE A 104 19.20 12.67 -10.33
N GLN A 105 17.88 12.75 -10.54
CA GLN A 105 17.31 13.35 -11.76
C GLN A 105 17.66 14.83 -11.90
N PHE A 106 17.71 15.59 -10.80
CA PHE A 106 18.15 16.98 -10.82
C PHE A 106 19.64 17.13 -11.19
N ASP A 107 20.49 16.21 -10.77
CA ASP A 107 21.93 16.25 -11.07
C ASP A 107 22.19 15.92 -12.56
N GLU A 108 21.48 14.93 -13.12
CA GLU A 108 21.57 14.56 -14.54
C GLU A 108 21.01 15.66 -15.47
N MET A 109 19.95 16.37 -15.05
CA MET A 109 19.40 17.52 -15.78
C MET A 109 20.22 18.81 -15.57
N GLY A 110 20.90 18.94 -14.42
CA GLY A 110 21.84 20.03 -14.12
C GLY A 110 23.08 20.01 -15.01
N ALA A 111 23.47 18.82 -15.51
CA ALA A 111 24.57 18.66 -16.45
C ALA A 111 24.22 19.04 -17.91
N THR A 112 22.94 19.12 -18.28
CA THR A 112 22.52 19.33 -19.70
C THR A 112 21.68 20.56 -19.99
N GLY A 113 21.22 21.35 -19.02
CA GLY A 113 20.45 22.54 -19.37
C GLY A 113 20.04 23.42 -18.20
N GLY A 114 20.66 24.58 -18.11
CA GLY A 114 20.40 25.55 -17.06
C GLY A 114 18.95 26.04 -16.96
N LYS A 115 18.55 26.33 -15.72
CA LYS A 115 17.62 27.42 -15.34
C LYS A 115 16.25 27.50 -16.06
N ARG A 116 15.58 26.38 -16.34
CA ARG A 116 14.14 26.41 -16.72
C ARG A 116 13.20 25.42 -16.03
N GLY A 117 13.69 24.51 -15.18
CA GLY A 117 12.85 23.44 -14.60
C GLY A 117 12.33 23.65 -13.16
N LEU A 118 12.62 24.78 -12.50
CA LEU A 118 12.32 24.92 -11.06
C LEU A 118 10.83 25.18 -10.73
N GLY A 119 10.01 25.61 -11.70
CA GLY A 119 8.64 26.05 -11.46
C GLY A 119 7.54 25.01 -11.72
N GLU A 120 7.83 23.94 -12.48
CA GLU A 120 6.77 23.07 -13.01
C GLU A 120 6.60 21.76 -12.21
N LEU A 121 7.65 21.30 -11.53
CA LEU A 121 7.67 20.00 -10.83
C LEU A 121 7.41 20.08 -9.32
N ALA A 122 7.08 21.27 -8.80
CA ALA A 122 6.64 21.46 -7.41
C ALA A 122 5.13 21.27 -7.21
N GLY A 123 4.38 20.98 -8.29
CA GLY A 123 2.92 20.87 -8.27
C GLY A 123 2.34 19.47 -8.03
N GLU A 124 3.18 18.45 -7.87
CA GLU A 124 2.73 17.07 -7.67
C GLU A 124 3.09 16.53 -6.28
N GLU A 125 2.66 17.22 -5.22
CA GLU A 125 2.37 16.58 -3.94
C GLU A 125 0.99 17.03 -3.43
N GLU A 126 0.12 16.02 -3.28
CA GLU A 126 -1.10 15.96 -2.48
C GLU A 126 -2.16 17.07 -2.59
N GLY A 127 -3.06 16.89 -3.56
CA GLY A 127 -4.40 17.50 -3.56
C GLY A 127 -5.51 16.44 -3.47
N GLU A 128 -5.72 15.85 -2.29
CA GLU A 128 -7.00 15.23 -1.96
C GLU A 128 -7.98 16.34 -1.54
N GLU A 129 -8.59 17.04 -2.50
CA GLU A 129 -9.81 17.80 -2.24
C GLU A 129 -10.75 17.78 -3.45
N GLY A 130 -11.95 17.24 -3.23
CA GLY A 130 -12.99 17.14 -4.25
C GLY A 130 -13.49 18.51 -4.68
N GLY A 131 -13.31 18.84 -5.97
CA GLY A 131 -13.87 20.05 -6.57
C GLY A 131 -14.32 19.81 -8.00
N LYS A 132 -15.64 19.58 -8.18
CA LYS A 132 -16.31 19.45 -9.49
C LYS A 132 -15.99 20.65 -10.40
N LYS A 133 -15.18 20.46 -11.46
CA LYS A 133 -15.11 21.42 -12.58
C LYS A 133 -16.19 21.11 -13.62
N LYS A 134 -17.35 21.75 -13.46
CA LYS A 134 -18.34 21.96 -14.54
C LYS A 134 -17.69 22.83 -15.63
N ARG A 135 -17.31 22.24 -16.79
CA ARG A 135 -17.01 23.03 -17.99
C ARG A 135 -18.32 23.27 -18.76
N GLY A 136 -18.67 24.56 -18.86
CA GLY A 136 -19.91 25.06 -19.43
C GLY A 136 -20.08 24.73 -20.92
N ARG A 137 -21.32 24.34 -21.25
CA ARG A 137 -21.84 24.11 -22.60
C ARG A 137 -22.05 25.46 -23.28
N LYS A 138 -21.17 25.85 -24.22
CA LYS A 138 -21.31 27.06 -25.03
C LYS A 138 -22.40 26.82 -26.08
N LYS A 139 -23.60 27.35 -25.83
CA LYS A 139 -24.75 27.33 -26.75
C LYS A 139 -24.48 28.40 -27.82
N LYS A 140 -24.18 27.98 -29.06
CA LYS A 140 -24.07 28.89 -30.22
C LYS A 140 -25.49 29.21 -30.68
N ARG A 141 -25.93 30.47 -30.47
CA ARG A 141 -27.11 31.04 -31.14
C ARG A 141 -26.70 31.36 -32.58
N VAL A 142 -27.51 30.95 -33.53
CA VAL A 142 -27.48 31.43 -34.92
C VAL A 142 -28.86 32.06 -35.13
N GLU A 143 -28.85 33.35 -35.45
CA GLU A 143 -29.97 34.06 -36.08
C GLU A 143 -30.11 33.61 -37.54
#